data_AF-A0A939ZY13-F1
#
_entry.id   AF-A0A939ZY13-F1
#
_cell.length_a   1.000
_cell.length_b   1.000
_cell.length_c   1.000
_cell.angle_alpha   90.00
_cell.angle_beta   90.00
_cell.angle_gamma   90.00
#
_symmetry.space_group_name_H-M   'P 1'
#
loop_
_entity.id
_entity.type
_entity.pdbx_description
1 polymer ?
#
loop_
_entity_poly.entity_id
_entity_poly.type
_entity_poly.pdbx_seq_one_letter_code
_entity_poly.pdbx_strand_id
1 'polypeptide(L)'
;MNIVFVSYLSGNKWAGPTYSVPRQIEAHAKLDNVFWLNIRKRDVPEWKALPYFHDIAEYPRQRIAEFPAPFNKPDLVIAEQFYGYAASPLRKELSGGE
;
A
#
# COMPACT_ATOMS: atom_id res chain seq x y z
N MET A 1 -9.84 4.98 -11.96
CA MET A 1 -8.41 5.32 -11.85
C MET A 1 -7.62 4.11 -11.38
N ASN A 2 -6.31 4.11 -11.56
CA ASN A 2 -5.38 3.10 -11.04
C ASN A 2 -4.62 3.71 -9.86
N ILE A 3 -5.03 3.35 -8.64
CA ILE A 3 -4.56 3.96 -7.40
C ILE A 3 -3.66 2.97 -6.66
N VAL A 4 -2.48 3.44 -6.27
CA VAL A 4 -1.58 2.68 -5.39
C VAL A 4 -1.66 3.24 -3.97
N PHE A 5 -2.10 2.43 -3.03
CA PHE A 5 -2.00 2.70 -1.61
C PHE A 5 -0.73 2.09 -1.05
N VAL A 6 0.04 2.89 -0.32
CA VAL A 6 1.26 2.45 0.37
C VAL A 6 1.05 2.67 1.85
N SER A 7 1.16 1.62 2.66
CA SER A 7 0.95 1.73 4.10
C SER A 7 2.06 1.09 4.93
N TYR A 8 2.20 1.55 6.18
CA TYR A 8 3.08 0.96 7.19
C TYR A 8 2.29 0.48 8.41
N LEU A 9 1.40 -0.49 8.22
CA LEU A 9 0.53 -0.98 9.29
C LEU A 9 1.18 -2.14 10.08
N SER A 10 0.94 -2.14 11.39
CA SER A 10 1.37 -3.22 12.28
C SER A 10 0.38 -4.39 12.37
N GLY A 11 -0.89 -4.15 12.08
CA GLY A 11 -1.97 -5.12 12.30
C GLY A 11 -2.42 -5.24 13.76
N ASN A 12 -1.91 -4.38 14.65
CA ASN A 12 -2.28 -4.41 16.06
C ASN A 12 -3.76 -4.02 16.23
N LYS A 13 -4.53 -4.83 16.97
CA LYS A 13 -5.97 -4.62 17.21
C LYS A 13 -6.32 -3.34 17.98
N TRP A 14 -5.36 -2.76 18.70
CA TRP A 14 -5.56 -1.49 19.41
C TRP A 14 -5.19 -0.27 18.54
N ALA A 15 -4.55 -0.47 17.39
CA ALA A 15 -4.18 0.63 16.50
C ALA A 15 -5.37 0.94 15.57
N GLY A 16 -5.96 2.13 15.72
CA GLY A 16 -7.08 2.58 14.87
C GLY A 16 -6.85 2.39 13.35
N PRO A 17 -5.66 2.74 12.80
CA PRO A 17 -5.37 2.54 11.38
C PRO A 17 -5.44 1.11 10.87
N THR A 18 -5.32 0.10 11.76
CA THR A 18 -5.56 -1.30 11.42
C THR A 18 -6.96 -1.52 10.84
N TYR A 19 -7.91 -0.64 11.19
CA TYR A 19 -9.30 -0.70 10.74
C TYR A 19 -9.65 0.41 9.75
N SER A 20 -9.22 1.65 10.00
CA SER A 20 -9.64 2.78 9.16
C SER A 20 -9.02 2.74 7.76
N VAL A 21 -7.74 2.38 7.64
CA VAL A 21 -7.04 2.35 6.34
C VAL A 21 -7.64 1.27 5.42
N PRO A 22 -7.80 -0.01 5.84
CA PRO A 22 -8.44 -1.00 4.98
C PRO A 22 -9.87 -0.62 4.58
N ARG A 23 -10.66 -0.03 5.48
CA ARG A 23 -12.03 0.44 5.20
C ARG A 23 -12.06 1.55 4.14
N GLN A 24 -11.12 2.49 4.20
CA GLN A 24 -10.97 3.54 3.19
C GLN A 24 -10.58 2.94 1.83
N ILE A 25 -9.60 2.04 1.81
CA ILE A 25 -9.14 1.36 0.59
C ILE A 25 -10.29 0.56 -0.03
N GLU A 26 -11.05 -0.18 0.79
CA GLU A 26 -12.24 -0.92 0.36
C GLU A 26 -13.29 0.00 -0.27
N ALA A 27 -13.51 1.20 0.27
CA ALA A 27 -14.43 2.17 -0.31
C ALA A 27 -13.95 2.64 -1.70
N HIS A 28 -12.65 2.89 -1.88
CA HIS A 28 -12.07 3.22 -3.19
C HIS A 28 -12.13 2.06 -4.17
N ALA A 29 -11.89 0.83 -3.73
CA ALA A 29 -11.91 -0.37 -4.56
C ALA A 29 -13.29 -0.66 -5.18
N LYS A 30 -14.36 -0.01 -4.71
CA LYS A 30 -15.71 -0.08 -5.32
C LYS A 30 -15.84 0.74 -6.60
N LEU A 31 -14.97 1.72 -6.80
CA LEU A 31 -15.06 2.70 -7.90
C LEU A 31 -13.80 2.70 -8.79
N ASP A 32 -12.66 2.34 -8.23
CA ASP A 32 -11.35 2.43 -8.87
C ASP A 32 -10.58 1.11 -8.81
N ASN A 33 -9.61 0.94 -9.70
CA ASN A 33 -8.61 -0.12 -9.60
C ASN A 33 -7.64 0.24 -8.47
N VAL A 34 -7.49 -0.65 -7.52
CA VAL A 34 -6.68 -0.42 -6.33
C VAL A 34 -5.58 -1.46 -6.24
N PHE A 35 -4.40 -1.00 -5.86
CA PHE A 35 -3.29 -1.84 -5.44
C PHE A 35 -2.80 -1.35 -4.08
N TRP A 36 -2.81 -2.21 -3.08
CA TRP A 36 -2.42 -1.86 -1.73
C TRP A 36 -1.16 -2.62 -1.33
N LEU A 37 -0.05 -1.89 -1.20
CA LEU A 37 1.21 -2.41 -0.65
C LEU A 37 1.37 -1.99 0.81
N ASN A 38 1.33 -2.95 1.72
CA ASN A 38 1.82 -2.73 3.08
C ASN A 38 3.33 -3.02 3.13
N ILE A 39 4.15 -1.98 3.33
CA ILE A 39 5.62 -2.07 3.35
C ILE A 39 6.18 -2.74 4.64
N ARG A 40 5.33 -3.47 5.37
CA ARG A 40 5.71 -4.48 6.36
C ARG A 40 5.07 -5.81 5.98
N LYS A 41 5.82 -6.90 6.18
CA LYS A 41 5.25 -8.24 6.11
C LYS A 41 4.24 -8.40 7.24
N ARG A 42 2.99 -8.71 6.90
CA ARG A 42 1.92 -8.90 7.88
C ARG A 42 1.01 -10.04 7.47
N ASP A 43 0.72 -10.87 8.46
CA ASP A 43 -0.19 -12.00 8.33
C ASP A 43 -1.48 -11.66 9.08
N VAL A 44 -2.24 -10.74 8.49
CA VAL A 44 -3.58 -10.37 8.96
C VAL A 44 -4.56 -11.05 8.01
N PRO A 45 -5.27 -12.11 8.43
CA PRO A 45 -6.11 -12.92 7.55
C PRO A 45 -7.12 -12.08 6.74
N GLU A 46 -7.71 -11.07 7.39
CA GLU A 46 -8.69 -10.18 6.78
C GLU A 46 -8.10 -9.36 5.64
N TRP A 47 -6.82 -8.98 5.73
CA TRP A 47 -6.15 -8.23 4.66
C TRP A 47 -5.70 -9.15 3.54
N LYS A 48 -5.15 -10.32 3.87
CA LYS A 48 -4.73 -11.34 2.89
C LYS A 48 -5.89 -11.89 2.05
N ALA A 49 -7.11 -11.82 2.55
CA ALA A 49 -8.32 -12.18 1.80
C ALA A 49 -8.70 -11.13 0.73
N LEU A 50 -8.13 -9.91 0.78
CA LEU A 50 -8.42 -8.87 -0.18
C LEU A 50 -7.58 -9.06 -1.46
N PRO A 51 -8.19 -9.05 -2.65
CA PRO A 51 -7.50 -9.36 -3.90
C PRO A 51 -6.47 -8.31 -4.32
N TYR A 52 -6.54 -7.12 -3.72
CA TYR A 52 -5.65 -5.99 -3.99
C TYR A 52 -4.61 -5.76 -2.88
N PHE A 53 -4.57 -6.60 -1.85
CA PHE A 53 -3.59 -6.48 -0.76
C PHE A 53 -2.32 -7.27 -1.08
N HIS A 54 -1.19 -6.59 -0.94
CA HIS A 54 0.14 -7.12 -1.05
C HIS A 54 0.99 -6.66 0.13
N ASP A 55 2.00 -7.44 0.47
CA ASP A 55 3.00 -7.01 1.46
C ASP A 55 4.41 -6.99 0.88
N ILE A 56 5.34 -6.49 1.69
CA ILE A 56 6.75 -6.34 1.31
C ILE A 56 7.43 -7.64 0.85
N ALA A 57 6.93 -8.81 1.23
CA ALA A 57 7.50 -10.08 0.79
C ALA A 57 7.27 -10.32 -0.70
N GLU A 58 6.20 -9.77 -1.27
CA GLU A 58 5.88 -9.86 -2.70
C GLU A 58 6.65 -8.82 -3.52
N TYR A 59 6.87 -7.63 -2.96
CA TYR A 59 7.55 -6.51 -3.64
C TYR A 59 8.70 -5.93 -2.80
N PRO A 60 9.78 -6.70 -2.56
CA PRO A 60 10.81 -6.35 -1.57
C PRO A 60 11.59 -5.07 -1.90
N ARG A 61 11.69 -4.73 -3.20
CA ARG A 61 12.42 -3.53 -3.66
C ARG A 61 11.59 -2.25 -3.59
N GLN A 62 10.27 -2.37 -3.43
CA GLN A 62 9.33 -1.24 -3.32
C GLN A 62 9.49 -0.24 -4.48
N ARG A 63 9.51 -0.75 -5.72
CA ARG A 63 9.61 0.07 -6.93
C ARG A 63 8.31 0.05 -7.70
N ILE A 64 7.81 1.22 -8.13
CA ILE A 64 6.54 1.30 -8.87
C ILE A 64 6.63 0.49 -10.15
N ALA A 65 7.75 0.58 -10.86
CA ALA A 65 7.97 -0.13 -12.11
C ALA A 65 7.84 -1.66 -12.02
N GLU A 66 7.96 -2.24 -10.82
CA GLU A 66 7.84 -3.70 -10.59
C GLU A 66 6.42 -4.14 -10.25
N PHE A 67 5.48 -3.22 -10.04
CA PHE A 67 4.08 -3.57 -9.82
C PHE A 67 3.44 -4.11 -11.11
N PRO A 68 2.38 -4.93 -11.02
CA PRO A 68 1.68 -5.40 -12.20
C PRO A 68 1.02 -4.23 -12.93
N ALA A 69 0.93 -4.30 -14.25
CA ALA A 69 0.10 -3.36 -15.01
C ALA A 69 -1.36 -3.48 -14.52
N PRO A 70 -2.10 -2.36 -14.35
CA PRO A 70 -1.74 -0.98 -14.70
C PRO A 70 -0.99 -0.19 -13.61
N PHE A 71 -0.70 -0.80 -12.46
CA PHE A 71 -0.16 -0.11 -11.28
C PHE A 71 1.34 0.22 -11.35
N ASN A 72 2.04 -0.26 -12.38
CA ASN A 72 3.39 0.20 -12.70
C ASN A 72 3.44 1.63 -13.26
N LYS A 73 2.28 2.21 -13.59
CA LYS A 73 2.11 3.61 -13.97
C LYS A 73 0.78 4.12 -13.38
N PRO A 74 0.71 4.30 -12.05
CA PRO A 74 -0.54 4.65 -11.40
C PRO A 74 -0.93 6.10 -11.70
N ASP A 75 -2.23 6.39 -11.67
CA ASP A 75 -2.75 7.77 -11.78
C ASP A 75 -2.51 8.55 -10.47
N LEU A 76 -2.51 7.85 -9.34
CA LEU A 76 -2.38 8.41 -8.01
C LEU A 76 -1.69 7.43 -7.06
N VAL A 77 -0.80 7.95 -6.21
CA VAL A 77 -0.22 7.20 -5.09
C VAL A 77 -0.61 7.87 -3.78
N ILE A 78 -1.16 7.08 -2.85
CA ILE A 78 -1.62 7.54 -1.54
C ILE A 78 -0.76 6.87 -0.46
N ALA A 79 -0.13 7.67 0.39
CA ALA A 79 0.69 7.20 1.50
C ALA A 79 -0.09 7.23 2.81
N GLU A 80 -0.37 6.06 3.38
CA GLU A 80 -1.07 5.85 4.64
C GLU A 80 -0.07 5.56 5.77
N GLN A 81 -0.12 6.34 6.86
CA GLN A 81 0.88 6.36 7.93
C GLN A 81 2.30 6.79 7.52
N PHE A 82 2.43 8.08 7.19
CA PHE A 82 3.66 8.71 6.71
C PHE A 82 4.92 8.47 7.57
N TYR A 83 4.81 8.46 8.91
CA TYR A 83 5.98 8.34 9.79
C TYR A 83 6.73 7.01 9.65
N GLY A 84 6.01 5.91 9.44
CA GLY A 84 6.61 4.60 9.20
C GLY A 84 7.21 4.42 7.80
N TYR A 85 6.90 5.36 6.91
CA TYR A 85 7.22 5.34 5.49
C TYR A 85 8.44 6.22 5.14
N ALA A 86 8.97 6.99 6.09
CA ALA A 86 10.07 7.95 5.86
C ALA A 86 11.35 7.33 5.24
N ALA A 87 11.66 6.08 5.57
CA ALA A 87 12.84 5.37 5.05
C ALA A 87 12.55 4.48 3.82
N SER A 88 11.30 4.45 3.33
CA SER A 88 10.92 3.58 2.21
C SER A 88 11.63 3.99 0.91
N PRO A 89 12.20 3.04 0.14
CA PRO A 89 12.68 3.29 -1.21
C PRO A 89 11.61 3.91 -2.13
N LEU A 90 10.36 3.47 -1.99
CA LEU A 90 9.23 3.96 -2.77
C LEU A 90 8.98 5.45 -2.54
N ARG A 91 9.19 5.92 -1.29
CA ARG A 91 9.11 7.36 -0.98
C ARG A 91 10.16 8.15 -1.75
N LYS A 92 11.41 7.67 -1.73
CA LYS A 92 12.53 8.33 -2.40
C LYS A 92 12.27 8.45 -3.90
N GLU A 93 11.84 7.35 -4.52
CA GLU A 93 11.43 7.29 -5.94
C GLU A 93 10.35 8.34 -6.23
N LEU A 94 9.28 8.38 -5.44
CA LEU A 94 8.17 9.30 -5.64
C LEU A 94 8.50 10.77 -5.40
N SER A 95 9.44 11.06 -4.49
CA SER A 95 9.88 12.44 -4.22
C SER A 95 10.96 12.94 -5.19
N GLY A 96 11.39 12.13 -6.17
CA GLY A 96 12.49 12.46 -7.08
C GLY A 96 13.84 12.55 -6.39
N GLY A 97 14.01 11.87 -5.25
CA GLY A 97 15.26 11.87 -4.50
C GLY A 97 16.22 10.82 -5.03
N GLU A 98 17.35 11.29 -5.60
CA GLU A 98 18.55 10.48 -5.88
C GLU A 98 19.11 9.81 -4.61
#